data_AF-A0A811AQJ4-F1
#
_entry.id   AF-A0A811AQJ4-F1
#
_cell.length_a   1.000
_cell.length_b   1.000
_cell.length_c   1.000
_cell.angle_alpha   90.00
_cell.angle_beta   90.00
_cell.angle_gamma   90.00
#
_symmetry.space_group_name_H-M   'P 1'
#
loop_
_entity.id
_entity.type
_entity.pdbx_description
1 polymer ?
#
loop_
_entity_poly.entity_id
_entity_poly.type
_entity_poly.pdbx_seq_one_letter_code
_entity_poly.pdbx_strand_id
1 'polypeptide(L)' 'MSRFIRGDCVRVMATFPGNAVDFILTDPPYLVGFRDRQGRTIAGDKTDEWLQPACNEMYRVLKKMR' A
#
# COMPACT_ATOMS: atom_id res chain seq x y z
N MET A 1 -3.19 1.68 21.56
CA MET A 1 -3.31 3.00 20.88
C MET A 1 -3.34 2.77 19.38
N SER A 2 -4.31 3.35 18.67
CA SER A 2 -4.36 3.34 17.20
C SER A 2 -3.73 4.62 16.63
N ARG A 3 -3.21 4.56 15.40
CA ARG A 3 -2.65 5.70 14.66
C ARG A 3 -3.22 5.70 13.24
N PHE A 4 -3.57 6.87 12.73
CA PHE A 4 -3.87 7.09 11.31
C PHE A 4 -2.75 7.94 10.71
N ILE A 5 -2.18 7.48 9.59
CA ILE A 5 -1.07 8.15 8.92
C ILE A 5 -1.52 8.51 7.50
N ARG A 6 -1.44 9.79 7.13
CA ARG A 6 -1.78 10.28 5.79
C ARG A 6 -0.51 10.41 4.96
N GLY A 7 -0.40 9.63 3.90
CA GLY A 7 0.72 9.69 2.96
C GLY A 7 0.71 8.60 1.92
N ASP A 8 1.68 8.65 1.02
CA ASP A 8 2.01 7.55 0.09
C ASP A 8 2.45 6.32 0.89
N CYS A 9 1.81 5.17 0.66
CA CYS A 9 2.05 3.98 1.48
C CYS A 9 3.47 3.45 1.36
N VAL A 10 4.13 3.58 0.19
CA VAL A 10 5.52 3.17 -0.01
C VAL A 10 6.44 4.03 0.84
N ARG A 11 6.29 5.35 0.76
CA ARG A 11 7.11 6.30 1.54
C ARG A 11 6.87 6.18 3.04
N VAL A 12 5.62 5.97 3.46
CA VAL A 12 5.27 5.80 4.87
C VAL A 12 5.84 4.49 5.41
N MET A 13 5.62 3.36 4.72
CA MET A 13 6.15 2.06 5.17
C MET A 13 7.68 2.06 5.23
N ALA A 14 8.37 2.76 4.32
CA ALA A 14 9.83 2.91 4.35
C ALA A 14 10.37 3.51 5.67
N THR A 15 9.54 4.23 6.43
CA THR A 15 9.93 4.77 7.75
C THR A 15 9.79 3.76 8.89
N PHE A 16 9.12 2.63 8.66
CA PHE A 16 8.89 1.62 9.69
C PHE A 16 10.11 0.70 9.82
N PRO A 17 10.43 0.24 11.04
CA PRO A 17 11.43 -0.82 11.22
C PRO A 17 11.03 -2.10 10.46
N GLY A 18 12.02 -2.89 10.05
CA GLY A 18 11.76 -4.22 9.50
C GLY A 18 11.20 -5.17 10.56
N ASN A 19 10.37 -6.15 10.17
CA ASN A 19 9.71 -7.09 11.08
C ASN A 19 8.90 -6.41 12.21
N ALA A 20 8.25 -5.28 11.93
CA ALA A 20 7.48 -4.51 12.90
C ALA A 20 5.97 -4.81 12.86
N VAL A 21 5.46 -5.41 11.79
CA VAL A 21 4.03 -5.62 11.54
C VAL A 21 3.69 -7.11 11.61
N ASP A 22 2.68 -7.46 12.40
CA ASP A 22 2.22 -8.85 12.56
C ASP A 22 1.30 -9.31 11.42
N PHE A 23 0.49 -8.39 10.88
CA PHE A 23 -0.48 -8.68 9.83
C PHE A 23 -0.73 -7.45 8.96
N ILE A 24 -0.88 -7.66 7.66
CA ILE A 24 -1.17 -6.62 6.69
C ILE A 24 -2.50 -6.96 6.01
N LEU A 25 -3.48 -6.08 6.15
CA LEU A 25 -4.72 -6.09 5.37
C LEU A 25 -4.67 -4.90 4.41
N THR A 26 -4.89 -5.16 3.14
CA THR A 26 -4.82 -4.15 2.09
C THR A 26 -5.96 -4.33 1.09
N ASP A 27 -6.43 -3.21 0.55
CA ASP A 27 -7.42 -3.11 -0.55
C ASP A 27 -6.89 -2.06 -1.54
N PRO A 28 -5.88 -2.40 -2.34
CA PRO A 28 -5.21 -1.43 -3.21
C PRO A 28 -6.03 -1.14 -4.48
N PRO A 29 -5.70 -0.09 -5.25
CA PRO A 29 -6.20 0.05 -6.61
C PRO A 29 -5.91 -1.20 -7.44
N TYR A 30 -6.89 -1.65 -8.23
CA TYR A 30 -6.82 -2.93 -8.97
C TYR A 30 -6.32 -2.80 -10.40
N LEU A 31 -5.84 -1.61 -10.79
CA LEU A 31 -5.28 -1.33 -12.10
C LEU A 31 -6.28 -1.51 -13.25
N VAL A 32 -7.57 -1.35 -12.95
CA VAL A 32 -8.66 -1.52 -13.93
C VAL A 32 -9.02 -0.22 -14.65
N GLY A 33 -8.34 0.88 -14.33
CA GLY A 33 -8.65 2.20 -14.87
C GLY A 33 -10.05 2.67 -14.51
N PHE A 34 -10.50 2.38 -13.28
CA PHE A 34 -11.84 2.65 -12.80
C PHE A 34 -12.27 4.07 -13.13
N ARG A 35 -13.45 4.17 -13.74
CA ARG A 35 -14.13 5.43 -14.02
C ARG A 35 -15.62 5.26 -13.83
N ASP A 36 -16.19 6.06 -12.94
CA ASP A 36 -17.63 6.04 -12.74
C ASP A 36 -18.38 6.88 -13.79
N ARG A 37 -19.71 6.89 -13.72
CA ARG A 37 -20.58 7.65 -14.65
C ARG A 37 -20.41 9.16 -14.55
N GLN A 38 -19.83 9.67 -13.47
CA GLN A 38 -19.55 11.09 -13.25
C GLN A 38 -18.11 11.45 -13.67
N GLY A 39 -17.33 10.47 -14.12
CA GLY A 39 -15.96 10.64 -14.57
C GLY A 39 -14.90 10.62 -13.48
N ARG A 40 -15.24 10.26 -12.24
CA ARG A 40 -14.27 10.12 -11.14
C ARG A 40 -13.38 8.91 -11.37
N THR A 41 -12.10 9.04 -11.03
CA THR A 41 -11.08 8.00 -11.19
C THR A 41 -10.38 7.70 -9.88
N ILE A 42 -9.82 6.50 -9.75
CA ILE A 42 -8.98 6.12 -8.59
C ILE A 42 -7.52 6.48 -8.87
N ALA A 43 -6.86 7.10 -7.91
CA ALA A 43 -5.43 7.42 -8.00
C ALA A 43 -4.59 6.13 -7.98
N GLY A 44 -3.58 6.05 -8.86
CA GLY A 44 -2.74 4.86 -8.99
C GLY A 44 -3.42 3.67 -9.70
N ASP A 45 -4.62 3.84 -10.25
CA ASP A 45 -5.38 2.70 -10.83
C ASP A 45 -5.15 2.48 -12.34
N LYS A 46 -4.18 3.18 -12.93
CA LYS A 46 -3.86 3.05 -14.37
C LYS A 46 -2.50 2.44 -14.63
N THR A 47 -1.57 2.64 -13.72
CA THR A 47 -0.17 2.30 -13.90
C THR A 47 0.30 1.58 -12.65
N ASP A 48 1.17 0.59 -12.84
CA ASP A 48 1.53 -0.40 -11.83
C ASP A 48 2.85 -0.08 -11.11
N GLU A 49 3.45 1.10 -11.33
CA GLU A 49 4.79 1.42 -10.83
C GLU A 49 4.85 1.48 -9.30
N TRP A 50 3.71 1.67 -8.63
CA TRP A 50 3.62 1.64 -7.16
C TRP A 50 3.52 0.22 -6.59
N LEU A 51 3.08 -0.77 -7.38
CA LEU A 51 2.70 -2.09 -6.89
C LEU A 51 3.91 -2.87 -6.37
N GLN A 52 4.97 -2.98 -7.17
CA GLN A 52 6.17 -3.71 -6.76
C GLN A 52 6.88 -3.05 -5.55
N PRO A 53 7.09 -1.71 -5.51
CA PRO A 53 7.63 -1.06 -4.32
C PRO A 53 6.78 -1.25 -3.06
N ALA A 54 5.45 -1.20 -3.17
CA ALA A 54 4.56 -1.45 -2.04
C ALA A 54 4.71 -2.88 -1.51
N CYS A 55 4.74 -3.89 -2.39
CA CYS A 55 4.96 -5.28 -2.02
C CYS A 55 6.31 -5.50 -1.33
N ASN A 56 7.37 -4.86 -1.81
CA ASN A 56 8.69 -4.94 -1.19
C ASN A 56 8.70 -4.40 0.24
N GLU A 57 8.08 -3.24 0.45
CA GLU A 57 7.97 -2.64 1.78
C GLU A 57 7.07 -3.47 2.71
N MET A 58 5.94 -3.97 2.22
CA MET A 58 5.07 -4.89 2.97
C MET A 58 5.85 -6.13 3.44
N TYR A 59 6.62 -6.75 2.56
CA TYR A 59 7.45 -7.91 2.92
C TYR A 59 8.54 -7.54 3.95
N ARG A 60 9.18 -6.38 3.81
CA ARG A 60 10.24 -5.91 4.73
C ARG A 60 9.70 -5.68 6.14
N VAL A 61 8.53 -5.07 6.27
CA VAL A 61 7.94 -4.72 7.57
C VAL A 61 7.22 -5.90 8.23
N LEU A 62 6.77 -6.90 7.46
CA LEU A 62 6.10 -8.08 8.01
C LEU A 62 7.08 -8.92 8.85
N LYS A 63 6.63 -9.36 10.02
CA LYS A 63 7.39 -10.28 10.87
C LYS A 63 7.55 -11.62 10.17
N LYS A 64 8.79 -12.11 10.12
CA LYS A 64 9.09 -13.47 9.65
C LYS A 64 8.64 -14.47 10.70
N MET A 65 7.94 -15.53 10.28
CA MET A 65 7.70 -16.67 11.15
C MET A 65 9.03 -17.34 11.46
N ARG A 66 9.33 -17.49 12.74
CA ARG A 66 10.42 -18.35 13.23
C ARG A 66 9.90 -19.74 13.47
#